data_AF-A0A0G0M3I1-F1
#
_entry.id   AF-A0A0G0M3I1-F1
#
_cell.length_a   1.000
_cell.length_b   1.000
_cell.length_c   1.000
_cell.angle_alpha   90.00
_cell.angle_beta   90.00
_cell.angle_gamma   90.00
#
_symmetry.space_group_name_H-M   'P 1'
#
loop_
_entity.id
_entity.type
_entity.pdbx_description
1 polymer ?
#
loop_
_entity_poly.entity_id
_entity_poly.type
_entity_poly.pdbx_seq_one_letter_code
_entity_poly.pdbx_strand_id
1 'polypeptide(L)'
;MAQNLSKRTIDLQNFYGYTLIELLIVMMTMVLLFGLGFANYRGFQRRQSLEGVVRMVKADLRLAQANALSGKKPSSGNCSAVASNILYYSFAYVDSDTYAYGAVCPTESNIKQVDITGATMSAFSEIRFNVLGRGTNITGQTVITITSGAGSKDITVRSGGTIE
;
A
#
# COMPACT_ATOMS: atom_id res chain seq x y z
N MET A 1 -76.84 21.33 -27.89
CA MET A 1 -75.91 21.13 -26.76
C MET A 1 -74.73 20.31 -27.27
N ALA A 2 -73.52 20.81 -27.05
CA ALA A 2 -72.34 20.60 -27.90
C ALA A 2 -71.78 19.17 -27.95
N GLN A 3 -71.35 18.74 -29.15
CA GLN A 3 -70.49 17.57 -29.36
C GLN A 3 -69.04 17.94 -28.99
N ASN A 4 -68.51 17.31 -27.94
CA ASN A 4 -67.08 17.35 -27.62
C ASN A 4 -66.43 16.05 -28.11
N LEU A 5 -65.97 16.07 -29.36
CA LEU A 5 -65.10 15.01 -29.89
C LEU A 5 -63.65 15.38 -29.60
N SER A 6 -63.12 14.77 -28.55
CA SER A 6 -61.70 14.81 -28.19
C SER A 6 -60.87 14.27 -29.37
N LYS A 7 -60.12 15.15 -30.03
CA LYS A 7 -59.09 14.80 -31.02
C LYS A 7 -58.01 13.98 -30.30
N ARG A 8 -58.03 12.65 -30.47
CA ARG A 8 -56.87 11.80 -30.19
C ARG A 8 -55.86 11.98 -31.32
N THR A 9 -54.83 12.80 -31.07
CA THR A 9 -53.61 12.81 -31.88
C THR A 9 -52.85 11.51 -31.58
N ILE A 10 -52.70 10.67 -32.60
CA ILE A 10 -51.85 9.48 -32.56
C ILE A 10 -50.43 9.98 -32.81
N ASP A 11 -49.60 10.04 -31.76
CA ASP A 11 -48.16 10.25 -31.92
C ASP A 11 -47.56 9.01 -32.58
N LEU A 12 -47.26 9.14 -33.88
CA LEU A 12 -46.48 8.16 -34.63
C LEU A 12 -45.03 8.24 -34.12
N GLN A 13 -44.70 7.46 -33.10
CA GLN A 13 -43.31 7.26 -32.71
C GLN A 13 -42.58 6.56 -33.87
N ASN A 14 -41.68 7.29 -34.52
CA ASN A 14 -40.80 6.73 -35.52
C ASN A 14 -39.86 5.71 -34.86
N PHE A 15 -40.06 4.43 -35.15
CA PHE A 15 -39.13 3.37 -34.79
C PHE A 15 -37.93 3.40 -35.75
N TYR A 16 -36.97 4.27 -35.45
CA TYR A 16 -35.65 4.20 -36.10
C TYR A 16 -34.87 3.03 -35.48
N GLY A 17 -34.74 1.94 -36.23
CA GLY A 17 -33.88 0.82 -35.88
C GLY A 17 -32.43 1.08 -36.26
N TYR A 18 -31.49 0.54 -35.49
CA TYR A 18 -30.08 0.56 -35.84
C TYR A 18 -29.81 -0.26 -37.09
N THR A 19 -28.96 0.26 -37.98
CA THR A 19 -28.56 -0.50 -39.16
C THR A 19 -27.56 -1.60 -38.77
N LEU A 20 -27.50 -2.69 -39.55
CA LEU A 20 -26.54 -3.78 -39.31
C LEU A 20 -25.09 -3.29 -39.33
N ILE A 21 -24.77 -2.34 -40.21
CA ILE A 21 -23.43 -1.77 -40.33
C ILE A 21 -23.06 -0.94 -39.08
N GLU A 22 -24.02 -0.25 -38.48
CA GLU A 22 -23.80 0.56 -37.27
C GLU A 22 -23.51 -0.31 -36.05
N LEU A 23 -24.25 -1.41 -35.87
CA LEU A 23 -23.96 -2.39 -34.82
C LEU A 23 -22.59 -3.05 -35.00
N LEU A 24 -22.20 -3.34 -36.24
CA LEU A 24 -20.90 -3.93 -36.55
C LEU A 24 -19.75 -2.98 -36.21
N ILE A 25 -19.87 -1.69 -36.55
CA ILE A 25 -18.87 -0.67 -36.20
C ILE A 25 -18.78 -0.48 -34.68
N VAL A 26 -19.91 -0.44 -33.97
CA VAL A 26 -19.92 -0.32 -32.49
C VAL A 26 -19.23 -1.52 -31.83
N MET A 27 -19.51 -2.74 -32.30
CA MET A 27 -18.85 -3.93 -31.75
C MET A 27 -17.33 -3.94 -32.02
N MET A 28 -16.90 -3.55 -33.22
CA MET A 28 -15.47 -3.44 -33.54
C MET A 28 -14.76 -2.39 -32.69
N THR A 29 -15.37 -1.21 -32.53
CA THR A 29 -14.81 -0.14 -31.70
C THR A 29 -14.74 -0.54 -30.22
N MET A 30 -15.75 -1.24 -29.69
CA MET A 30 -15.70 -1.76 -28.32
C MET A 30 -14.55 -2.74 -28.11
N VAL A 31 -14.36 -3.72 -29.01
CA VAL A 31 -13.26 -4.69 -28.90
C VAL A 31 -11.90 -4.00 -28.88
N LEU A 32 -11.70 -2.99 -29.73
CA LEU A 32 -10.46 -2.21 -29.76
C LEU A 32 -10.22 -1.45 -28.45
N LEU A 33 -11.25 -0.79 -27.91
CA LEU A 33 -11.15 -0.05 -26.64
C LEU A 33 -10.84 -0.99 -25.46
N PHE A 34 -11.53 -2.13 -25.37
CA PHE A 34 -11.31 -3.10 -24.29
C PHE A 34 -9.94 -3.78 -24.39
N GLY A 35 -9.49 -4.11 -25.60
CA GLY A 35 -8.17 -4.73 -25.82
C GLY A 35 -7.03 -3.83 -25.32
N LEU A 36 -7.03 -2.56 -25.72
CA LEU A 36 -6.02 -1.58 -25.30
C LEU A 36 -6.16 -1.20 -23.82
N GLY A 37 -7.41 -1.09 -23.32
CA GLY A 37 -7.69 -0.76 -21.93
C GLY A 37 -7.17 -1.83 -20.96
N PHE A 38 -7.37 -3.11 -21.28
CA PHE A 38 -6.99 -4.22 -20.40
C PHE A 38 -5.47 -4.34 -20.22
N ALA A 39 -4.70 -4.18 -21.30
CA ALA A 39 -3.24 -4.24 -21.24
C ALA A 39 -2.66 -3.14 -20.33
N ASN A 40 -3.14 -1.90 -20.47
CA ASN A 40 -2.72 -0.78 -19.64
C ASN A 40 -3.15 -0.95 -18.18
N TYR A 41 -4.38 -1.42 -17.95
CA TYR A 41 -4.90 -1.66 -16.60
C TYR A 41 -4.03 -2.66 -15.82
N ARG A 42 -3.58 -3.75 -16.45
CA ARG A 42 -2.68 -4.72 -15.78
C ARG A 42 -1.35 -4.09 -15.35
N GLY A 43 -0.75 -3.26 -16.18
CA GLY A 43 0.47 -2.53 -15.82
C GLY A 43 0.25 -1.59 -14.63
N PHE A 44 -0.85 -0.85 -14.64
CA PHE A 44 -1.24 0.03 -13.54
C PHE A 44 -1.49 -0.73 -12.22
N GLN A 45 -2.23 -1.84 -12.27
CA GLN A 45 -2.51 -2.67 -11.10
C GLN A 45 -1.23 -3.17 -10.42
N ARG A 46 -0.26 -3.66 -11.21
CA ARG A 46 1.03 -4.11 -10.67
C ARG A 46 1.80 -2.99 -9.97
N ARG A 47 1.82 -1.79 -10.56
CA ARG A 47 2.46 -0.61 -9.94
C ARG A 47 1.77 -0.20 -8.65
N GLN A 48 0.44 -0.23 -8.60
CA GLN A 48 -0.28 0.10 -7.36
C GLN A 48 -0.12 -0.94 -6.27
N SER A 49 0.02 -2.22 -6.63
CA SER A 49 0.40 -3.25 -5.66
C SER A 49 1.76 -2.96 -5.03
N LEU A 50 2.77 -2.62 -5.85
CA LEU A 50 4.10 -2.25 -5.36
C LEU A 50 4.05 -1.01 -4.45
N GLU A 51 3.35 0.05 -4.87
CA GLU A 51 3.18 1.27 -4.08
C GLU A 51 2.46 0.99 -2.75
N GLY A 52 1.49 0.07 -2.74
CA GLY A 52 0.82 -0.38 -1.52
C GLY A 52 1.78 -1.04 -0.53
N VAL A 53 2.62 -1.95 -1.01
CA VAL A 53 3.66 -2.59 -0.18
C VAL A 53 4.65 -1.57 0.37
N VAL A 54 5.17 -0.68 -0.48
CA VAL A 54 6.14 0.36 -0.07
C VAL A 54 5.53 1.26 1.01
N ARG A 55 4.25 1.64 0.87
CA ARG A 55 3.54 2.44 1.88
C ARG A 55 3.36 1.69 3.19
N MET A 56 3.07 0.39 3.13
CA MET A 56 2.96 -0.46 4.33
C MET A 56 4.28 -0.50 5.10
N VAL A 57 5.37 -0.87 4.44
CA VAL A 57 6.72 -0.92 5.04
C VAL A 57 7.11 0.44 5.62
N LYS A 58 6.86 1.54 4.89
CA LYS A 58 7.11 2.90 5.36
C LYS A 58 6.23 3.29 6.55
N ALA A 59 4.99 2.83 6.61
CA ALA A 59 4.09 3.06 7.74
C ALA A 59 4.58 2.32 8.99
N ASP A 60 5.03 1.08 8.86
CA ASP A 60 5.56 0.29 9.98
C ASP A 60 6.90 0.84 10.49
N LEU A 61 7.79 1.29 9.61
CA LEU A 61 9.00 2.05 10.00
C LEU A 61 8.64 3.31 10.80
N ARG A 62 7.67 4.09 10.33
CA ARG A 62 7.20 5.31 11.03
C ARG A 62 6.51 5.00 12.35
N LEU A 63 5.79 3.89 12.43
CA LEU A 63 5.18 3.43 13.66
C LEU A 63 6.25 3.07 14.70
N ALA A 64 7.28 2.31 14.31
CA ALA A 64 8.42 2.00 15.16
C ALA A 64 9.13 3.29 15.63
N GLN A 65 9.38 4.24 14.73
CA GLN A 65 9.94 5.55 15.05
C GLN A 65 9.07 6.32 16.06
N ALA A 66 7.76 6.44 15.81
CA ALA A 66 6.84 7.18 16.66
C ALA A 66 6.71 6.57 18.06
N ASN A 67 6.69 5.24 18.14
CA ASN A 67 6.68 4.53 19.42
C ASN A 67 8.00 4.71 20.18
N ALA A 68 9.14 4.73 19.50
CA ALA A 68 10.42 5.04 20.13
C ALA A 68 10.47 6.47 20.68
N LEU A 69 10.03 7.45 19.87
CA LEU A 69 10.00 8.87 20.27
C LEU A 69 9.12 9.10 21.51
N SER A 70 7.96 8.46 21.56
CA SER A 70 7.03 8.55 22.70
C SER A 70 7.39 7.62 23.85
N GLY A 71 8.34 6.70 23.67
CA GLY A 71 8.65 5.64 24.64
C GLY A 71 7.43 4.76 24.96
N LYS A 72 6.48 4.65 24.01
CA LYS A 72 5.19 3.97 24.23
C LYS A 72 5.43 2.50 24.51
N LYS A 73 4.95 1.97 25.63
CA LYS A 73 5.01 0.53 25.91
C LYS A 73 3.93 -0.24 25.14
N PRO A 74 4.20 -1.47 24.69
CA PRO A 74 3.17 -2.33 24.13
C PRO A 74 2.09 -2.62 25.19
N SER A 75 0.82 -2.60 24.77
CA SER A 75 -0.33 -2.78 25.65
C SER A 75 -0.47 -4.20 26.19
N SER A 76 0.19 -5.17 25.56
CA SER A 76 0.11 -6.59 25.91
C SER A 76 1.37 -7.32 25.47
N GLY A 77 1.69 -8.41 26.16
CA GLY A 77 2.82 -9.28 25.87
C GLY A 77 4.12 -8.83 26.56
N ASN A 78 5.22 -9.38 26.08
CA ASN A 78 6.58 -9.03 26.48
C ASN A 78 6.78 -7.51 26.39
N CYS A 79 7.64 -6.92 27.23
CA CYS A 79 7.83 -5.46 27.35
C CYS A 79 6.63 -4.64 27.89
N SER A 80 5.49 -5.25 28.25
CA SER A 80 4.31 -4.53 28.75
C SER A 80 4.38 -4.20 30.24
N ALA A 81 5.23 -4.90 31.00
CA ALA A 81 5.36 -4.71 32.45
C ALA A 81 5.83 -3.29 32.79
N VAL A 82 5.24 -2.71 33.85
CA VAL A 82 5.56 -1.36 34.34
C VAL A 82 7.06 -1.21 34.64
N ALA A 83 7.70 -2.27 35.15
CA ALA A 83 9.12 -2.31 35.48
C ALA A 83 10.06 -2.49 34.27
N SER A 84 9.55 -2.89 33.11
CA SER A 84 10.37 -3.11 31.91
C SER A 84 10.61 -1.80 31.19
N ASN A 85 11.87 -1.39 31.08
CA ASN A 85 12.28 -0.24 30.27
C ASN A 85 12.44 -0.68 28.80
N ILE A 86 11.96 0.15 27.87
CA ILE A 86 12.21 -0.07 26.45
C ILE A 86 13.61 0.46 26.15
N LEU A 87 14.45 -0.36 25.51
CA LEU A 87 15.77 0.06 25.05
C LEU A 87 15.66 0.78 23.70
N TYR A 88 15.00 0.13 22.74
CA TYR A 88 14.80 0.63 21.39
C TYR A 88 13.64 -0.09 20.70
N TYR A 89 13.18 0.48 19.59
CA TYR A 89 12.31 -0.21 18.64
C TYR A 89 13.15 -0.75 17.49
N SER A 90 13.00 -2.04 17.22
CA SER A 90 13.69 -2.76 16.15
C SER A 90 12.86 -2.76 14.88
N PHE A 91 13.52 -2.65 13.74
CA PHE A 91 13.03 -2.99 12.41
C PHE A 91 14.10 -3.79 11.69
N ALA A 92 13.86 -5.07 11.47
CA ALA A 92 14.85 -6.03 11.02
C ALA A 92 14.40 -6.79 9.77
N TYR A 93 15.34 -6.99 8.84
CA TYR A 93 15.20 -7.93 7.74
C TYR A 93 15.18 -9.36 8.30
N VAL A 94 14.24 -10.19 7.86
CA VAL A 94 14.19 -11.62 8.18
C VAL A 94 14.52 -12.42 6.92
N ASP A 95 13.76 -12.18 5.85
CA ASP A 95 13.96 -12.79 4.54
C ASP A 95 13.45 -11.86 3.43
N SER A 96 13.59 -12.26 2.18
CA SER A 96 13.29 -11.45 1.01
C SER A 96 11.82 -11.03 0.94
N ASP A 97 10.91 -11.75 1.55
CA ASP A 97 9.48 -11.41 1.62
C ASP A 97 9.02 -11.14 3.05
N THR A 98 9.92 -11.07 4.03
CA THR A 98 9.52 -11.02 5.44
C THR A 98 10.41 -10.07 6.23
N TYR A 99 9.79 -9.22 7.03
CA TYR A 99 10.50 -8.38 8.00
C TYR A 99 9.83 -8.44 9.36
N ALA A 100 10.55 -7.98 10.37
CA ALA A 100 10.07 -7.95 11.73
C ALA A 100 10.27 -6.58 12.35
N TYR A 101 9.32 -6.12 13.15
CA TYR A 101 9.48 -4.88 13.90
C TYR A 101 8.79 -4.95 15.26
N GLY A 102 9.27 -4.17 16.22
CA GLY A 102 8.68 -4.15 17.55
C GLY A 102 9.59 -3.61 18.64
N ALA A 103 9.13 -3.71 19.89
CA ALA A 103 9.85 -3.19 21.05
C ALA A 103 10.89 -4.20 21.55
N VAL A 104 12.08 -3.72 21.92
CA VAL A 104 13.11 -4.52 22.59
C VAL A 104 13.39 -3.97 23.98
N CYS A 105 13.37 -4.87 24.97
CA CYS A 105 13.64 -4.61 26.37
C CYS A 105 14.85 -5.43 26.84
N PRO A 106 15.42 -5.16 28.03
CA PRO A 106 16.64 -5.82 28.51
C PRO A 106 16.55 -7.35 28.56
N THR A 107 15.38 -7.90 28.87
CA THR A 107 15.18 -9.35 29.08
C THR A 107 14.15 -9.95 28.13
N GLU A 108 13.45 -9.13 27.36
CA GLU A 108 12.32 -9.57 26.54
C GLU A 108 12.20 -8.72 25.27
N SER A 109 11.52 -9.25 24.25
CA SER A 109 11.18 -8.50 23.05
C SER A 109 9.73 -8.77 22.64
N ASN A 110 9.08 -7.74 22.10
CA ASN A 110 7.73 -7.79 21.56
C ASN A 110 7.83 -7.50 20.07
N ILE A 111 8.18 -8.52 19.31
CA ILE A 111 8.45 -8.43 17.88
C ILE A 111 7.29 -9.03 17.10
N LYS A 112 6.82 -8.29 16.10
CA LYS A 112 5.82 -8.74 15.13
C LYS A 112 6.51 -8.97 13.79
N GLN A 113 6.25 -10.11 13.17
CA GLN A 113 6.62 -10.37 11.78
C GLN A 113 5.51 -9.96 10.82
N VAL A 114 5.90 -9.48 9.66
CA VAL A 114 5.02 -9.08 8.57
C VAL A 114 5.56 -9.61 7.26
N ASP A 115 4.68 -10.30 6.53
CA ASP A 115 4.96 -10.86 5.22
C ASP A 115 4.57 -9.86 4.13
N ILE A 116 5.41 -9.79 3.10
CA ILE A 116 5.27 -8.95 1.92
C ILE A 116 4.87 -9.85 0.76
N THR A 117 3.57 -9.90 0.46
CA THR A 117 3.07 -10.71 -0.66
C THR A 117 3.27 -9.98 -1.99
N GLY A 118 3.87 -10.67 -2.97
CA GLY A 118 3.98 -10.18 -4.36
C GLY A 118 5.08 -9.15 -4.61
N ALA A 119 5.96 -8.93 -3.64
CA ALA A 119 7.17 -8.14 -3.76
C ALA A 119 8.28 -8.75 -2.90
N THR A 120 9.53 -8.35 -3.14
CA THR A 120 10.69 -8.73 -2.35
C THR A 120 11.41 -7.48 -1.84
N MET A 121 12.16 -7.63 -0.76
CA MET A 121 12.91 -6.61 -0.06
C MET A 121 14.40 -6.94 -0.13
N SER A 122 15.23 -5.93 -0.35
CA SER A 122 16.68 -6.06 -0.25
C SER A 122 17.11 -6.35 1.19
N ALA A 123 18.09 -7.21 1.39
CA ALA A 123 18.68 -7.43 2.71
C ALA A 123 19.31 -6.14 3.28
N PHE A 124 19.10 -5.88 4.57
CA PHE A 124 19.70 -4.76 5.31
C PHE A 124 19.94 -5.16 6.77
N SER A 125 20.82 -4.42 7.45
CA SER A 125 21.06 -4.62 8.89
C SER A 125 19.95 -3.99 9.73
N GLU A 126 19.70 -4.55 10.92
CA GLU A 126 18.66 -4.05 11.83
C GLU A 126 18.75 -2.54 12.04
N ILE A 127 17.61 -1.87 11.84
CA ILE A 127 17.41 -0.47 12.16
C ILE A 127 16.79 -0.38 13.55
N ARG A 128 17.51 0.26 14.46
CA ARG A 128 17.12 0.48 15.84
C ARG A 128 16.79 1.95 16.04
N PHE A 129 15.53 2.23 16.36
CA PHE A 129 15.08 3.54 16.79
C PHE A 129 15.22 3.62 18.30
N ASN A 130 16.17 4.42 18.78
CA ASN A 130 16.40 4.58 20.21
C ASN A 130 15.29 5.43 20.83
N VAL A 131 14.88 5.07 22.05
CA VAL A 131 13.82 5.80 22.75
C VAL A 131 14.24 7.23 23.12
N LEU A 132 13.25 8.08 23.40
CA LEU A 132 13.45 9.45 23.92
C LEU A 132 14.29 10.34 22.98
N GLY A 133 14.11 10.18 21.67
CA GLY A 133 14.74 11.07 20.68
C GLY A 133 16.23 10.81 20.44
N ARG A 134 16.76 9.65 20.84
CA ARG A 134 18.18 9.29 20.68
C ARG A 134 18.56 8.80 19.27
N GLY A 135 17.79 9.17 18.24
CA GLY A 135 18.08 8.84 16.84
C GLY A 135 18.06 7.34 16.53
N THR A 136 18.88 6.92 15.57
CA THR A 136 19.01 5.50 15.18
C THR A 136 20.44 4.98 15.34
N ASN A 137 20.64 3.66 15.17
CA ASN A 137 21.97 3.04 15.07
C ASN A 137 22.65 3.20 13.70
N ILE A 138 22.00 3.84 12.73
CA ILE A 138 22.49 3.95 11.36
C ILE A 138 23.61 5.00 11.29
N THR A 139 24.70 4.68 10.61
CA THR A 139 25.75 5.64 10.23
C THR A 139 25.50 6.15 8.81
N GLY A 140 24.98 7.37 8.68
CA GLY A 140 24.61 7.95 7.38
C GLY A 140 23.20 7.56 6.95
N GLN A 141 23.07 6.56 6.07
CA GLN A 141 21.78 6.10 5.55
C GLN A 141 21.74 4.59 5.27
N THR A 142 20.55 4.02 5.39
CA THR A 142 20.21 2.66 4.95
C THR A 142 19.14 2.76 3.89
N VAL A 143 19.34 2.11 2.75
CA VAL A 143 18.38 2.06 1.65
C VAL A 143 17.76 0.66 1.63
N ILE A 144 16.45 0.61 1.69
CA ILE A 144 15.65 -0.61 1.60
C ILE A 144 14.93 -0.57 0.25
N THR A 145 15.29 -1.47 -0.65
CA THR A 145 14.69 -1.58 -1.98
C THR A 145 13.60 -2.64 -1.97
N ILE A 146 12.38 -2.23 -2.33
CA ILE A 146 11.25 -3.13 -2.57
C ILE A 146 11.13 -3.36 -4.07
N THR A 147 11.15 -4.61 -4.50
CA THR A 147 11.11 -5.03 -5.90
C THR A 147 9.89 -5.91 -6.16
N SER A 148 9.24 -5.71 -7.30
CA SER A 148 8.17 -6.60 -7.79
C SER A 148 8.28 -6.75 -9.30
N GLY A 149 7.39 -7.55 -9.89
CA GLY A 149 7.26 -7.62 -11.35
C GLY A 149 6.85 -6.29 -12.04
N ALA A 150 6.56 -5.23 -11.27
CA ALA A 150 6.28 -3.89 -11.77
C ALA A 150 7.51 -2.97 -11.85
N GLY A 151 8.61 -3.33 -11.17
CA GLY A 151 9.78 -2.49 -10.95
C GLY A 151 10.21 -2.44 -9.48
N SER A 152 11.07 -1.49 -9.15
CA SER A 152 11.64 -1.32 -7.80
C SER A 152 11.41 0.08 -7.24
N LYS A 153 11.36 0.18 -5.92
CA LYS A 153 11.17 1.41 -5.16
C LYS A 153 12.02 1.40 -3.90
N ASP A 154 12.66 2.53 -3.62
CA ASP A 154 13.54 2.66 -2.47
C ASP A 154 12.85 3.38 -1.31
N ILE A 155 13.17 2.93 -0.10
CA ILE A 155 12.86 3.59 1.16
C ILE A 155 14.19 3.90 1.83
N THR A 156 14.45 5.17 2.10
CA THR A 156 15.72 5.57 2.72
C THR A 156 15.50 5.97 4.17
N VAL A 157 16.28 5.38 5.08
CA VAL A 157 16.31 5.74 6.50
C VAL A 157 17.66 6.35 6.84
N ARG A 158 17.67 7.56 7.38
CA ARG A 158 18.90 8.26 7.77
C ARG A 158 19.22 8.09 9.26
N SER A 159 20.45 8.42 9.65
CA SER A 159 20.93 8.39 11.04
C SER A 159 20.07 9.21 12.03
N GLY A 160 19.49 10.32 11.56
CA GLY A 160 18.55 11.13 12.34
C GLY A 160 17.16 10.51 12.52
N GLY A 161 16.89 9.34 11.92
CA GLY A 161 15.58 8.69 11.91
C GLY A 161 14.62 9.21 10.84
N THR A 162 15.04 10.13 9.97
CA THR A 162 14.23 10.56 8.82
C THR A 162 13.99 9.40 7.86
N ILE A 163 12.74 9.23 7.42
CA ILE A 163 12.30 8.15 6.52
C ILE A 163 11.72 8.78 5.24
N GLU A 164 12.41 8.55 4.11
CA GLU A 164 12.13 9.12 2.78
C GLU A 164 11.66 8.08 1.77
#